data_AF-A0A7C6BG84-F1
#
_entry.id   AF-A0A7C6BG84-F1
#
_cell.length_a   1.000
_cell.length_b   1.000
_cell.length_c   1.000
_cell.angle_alpha   90.00
_cell.angle_beta   90.00
_cell.angle_gamma   90.00
#
_symmetry.space_group_name_H-M   'P 1'
#
loop_
_entity.id
_entity.type
_entity.pdbx_description
1 polymer ?
#
loop_
_entity_poly.entity_id
_entity_poly.type
_entity_poly.pdbx_seq_one_letter_code
_entity_poly.pdbx_strand_id
1 'polypeptide(L)'
;MITLIPNQIILADQTPKNVRVLLTAFQSSNSLKIEVYGNYALDDKISFQRGSELTVYLLNGQLMLHYEGMSYSAGSSFNLVRHHEEQNRQNGLRIQGENSLYTGDLQISVKDNKFYPVLNIPIEEYLQGVVPYEMADDFPLEALKAQAISARTYTLAHLKPDKDYDLVDNTNDQVFRGIKADKENAIKAVKETAGIVCMYKDKLAVCLYTASNGGVTESAYNAWGREQIPYLIIQEDQYDRENPMSIVKKARINKSLDGKTNAQTELLKPFLMEKVQALLQNHYQDMSQITAKLIELRNVTPHTTKYGGDKGVMKFLKFDLMIEVSEPAHMQEDTEINLSGSEDNAAYQVETVTQTGNLVTTKKQIAVDCPIFPELEQLLSLSINRNENEIVSVKEEETSFVIQFARYGHGVGMSQRGAEWMAKKYHWDYQQILRFYYPGTTLKTLDLTPNSLPTLDILYMTTPGPLPTATPRPTLMPQTETAKEGQKIVFVTGVAKDSSLNLREKPDLLSEIITRLYYGQELLVLKELEDGWLQVQTDSVSGFVRSEFVSEQQSITP
;
A
#
# COMPACT_ATOMS: atom_id res chain seq x y z
N MET A 1 -5.63 -8.69 7.57
CA MET A 1 -6.45 -9.93 7.60
C MET A 1 -7.76 -9.62 6.89
N ILE A 2 -7.97 -10.07 5.66
CA ILE A 2 -9.21 -9.81 4.90
C ILE A 2 -10.34 -10.66 5.48
N THR A 3 -11.08 -10.27 6.52
CA THR A 3 -12.10 -11.18 7.11
C THR A 3 -13.23 -11.45 6.10
N LEU A 4 -13.28 -12.65 5.50
CA LEU A 4 -14.41 -13.09 4.69
C LEU A 4 -15.50 -13.56 5.68
N ILE A 5 -16.49 -12.71 5.95
CA ILE A 5 -17.68 -13.10 6.73
C ILE A 5 -18.73 -13.63 5.75
N PRO A 6 -19.40 -14.76 6.04
CA PRO A 6 -20.53 -15.22 5.26
C PRO A 6 -21.77 -14.40 5.65
N ASN A 7 -22.15 -13.43 4.83
CA ASN A 7 -23.53 -12.97 4.73
C ASN A 7 -23.77 -12.50 3.29
N GLN A 8 -24.08 -13.47 2.45
CA GLN A 8 -24.27 -13.28 1.03
C GLN A 8 -25.58 -12.52 0.79
N ILE A 9 -25.49 -11.36 0.14
CA ILE A 9 -26.63 -10.64 -0.41
C ILE A 9 -27.36 -11.59 -1.37
N ILE A 10 -28.56 -12.04 -0.97
CA ILE A 10 -29.54 -12.64 -1.87
C ILE A 10 -30.24 -11.46 -2.52
N LEU A 11 -29.95 -11.23 -3.80
CA LEU A 11 -30.42 -10.04 -4.52
C LEU A 11 -31.92 -10.18 -4.83
N ALA A 12 -32.75 -9.58 -3.99
CA ALA A 12 -34.09 -9.09 -4.31
C ALA A 12 -34.08 -7.56 -4.21
N ASP A 13 -34.49 -6.85 -5.28
CA ASP A 13 -34.83 -5.40 -5.47
C ASP A 13 -34.19 -4.26 -4.64
N GLN A 14 -33.26 -4.53 -3.73
CA GLN A 14 -32.64 -3.58 -2.80
C GLN A 14 -31.11 -3.73 -2.82
N THR A 15 -30.51 -3.76 -4.01
CA THR A 15 -29.05 -3.78 -4.13
C THR A 15 -28.50 -2.43 -3.64
N PRO A 16 -27.57 -2.40 -2.67
CA PRO A 16 -26.92 -1.16 -2.25
C PRO A 16 -26.17 -0.54 -3.44
N LYS A 17 -26.41 0.75 -3.67
CA LYS A 17 -25.81 1.50 -4.79
C LYS A 17 -24.55 2.26 -4.41
N ASN A 18 -24.32 2.44 -3.11
CA ASN A 18 -23.20 3.18 -2.54
C ASN A 18 -22.35 2.27 -1.63
N VAL A 19 -21.11 2.69 -1.44
CA VAL A 19 -20.15 2.13 -0.48
C VAL A 19 -19.59 3.26 0.38
N ARG A 20 -19.41 2.98 1.68
CA ARG A 20 -18.77 3.91 2.63
C ARG A 20 -17.32 3.50 2.82
N VAL A 21 -16.41 4.40 2.45
CA VAL A 21 -14.97 4.14 2.46
C VAL A 21 -14.30 5.02 3.51
N LEU A 22 -13.61 4.41 4.47
CA LEU A 22 -12.75 5.13 5.39
C LEU A 22 -11.45 5.53 4.67
N LEU A 23 -11.19 6.83 4.59
CA LEU A 23 -10.00 7.36 3.93
C LEU A 23 -8.83 7.41 4.93
N THR A 24 -8.17 6.25 5.13
CA THR A 24 -7.13 6.07 6.14
C THR A 24 -5.91 6.95 5.88
N ALA A 25 -5.64 7.29 4.62
CA ALA A 25 -4.53 8.17 4.24
C ALA A 25 -4.60 9.57 4.88
N PHE A 26 -5.79 10.01 5.29
CA PHE A 26 -6.01 11.36 5.83
C PHE A 26 -6.17 11.41 7.36
N GLN A 27 -6.15 10.26 8.04
CA GLN A 27 -6.36 10.20 9.50
C GLN A 27 -5.18 10.76 10.31
N SER A 28 -3.96 10.72 9.76
CA SER A 28 -2.75 11.19 10.42
C SER A 28 -2.43 12.67 10.21
N SER A 29 -3.26 13.39 9.44
CA SER A 29 -3.03 14.81 9.17
C SER A 29 -3.43 15.68 10.37
N ASN A 30 -2.70 16.77 10.62
CA ASN A 30 -3.07 17.78 11.63
C ASN A 30 -4.11 18.79 11.09
N SER A 31 -4.23 18.86 9.77
CA SER A 31 -5.25 19.63 9.06
C SER A 31 -5.64 18.93 7.77
N LEU A 32 -6.88 19.12 7.32
CA LEU A 32 -7.36 18.65 6.02
C LEU A 32 -7.67 19.85 5.14
N LYS A 33 -6.96 19.97 4.03
CA LYS A 33 -7.27 20.93 2.98
C LYS A 33 -8.23 20.29 1.99
N ILE A 34 -9.38 20.89 1.74
CA ILE A 34 -10.44 20.36 0.87
C ILE A 34 -10.83 21.44 -0.15
N GLU A 35 -10.60 21.17 -1.43
CA GLU A 35 -11.03 22.05 -2.51
C GLU A 35 -12.33 21.51 -3.11
N VAL A 36 -13.34 22.38 -3.21
CA VAL A 36 -14.70 22.01 -3.65
C VAL A 36 -14.82 22.23 -5.15
N TYR A 37 -14.89 21.15 -5.93
CA TYR A 37 -15.05 21.17 -7.39
C TYR A 37 -16.41 20.60 -7.79
N GLY A 38 -17.49 21.16 -7.25
CA GLY A 38 -18.88 20.73 -7.47
C GLY A 38 -19.84 21.49 -6.57
N ASN A 39 -21.12 21.11 -6.60
CA ASN A 39 -22.12 21.68 -5.69
C ASN A 39 -22.12 20.86 -4.40
N TYR A 40 -21.64 21.46 -3.32
CA TYR A 40 -21.58 20.85 -1.99
C TYR A 40 -22.19 21.77 -0.94
N ALA A 41 -22.90 21.16 0.01
CA ALA A 41 -23.40 21.82 1.20
C ALA A 41 -22.81 21.21 2.46
N LEU A 42 -22.44 22.05 3.42
CA LEU A 42 -22.06 21.66 4.78
C LEU A 42 -23.33 21.51 5.63
N ASP A 43 -23.62 20.28 6.08
CA ASP A 43 -24.79 19.94 6.92
C ASP A 43 -26.11 20.55 6.44
N ASP A 44 -26.29 20.66 5.12
CA ASP A 44 -27.42 21.34 4.47
C ASP A 44 -27.69 22.75 5.02
N LYS A 45 -26.63 23.51 5.29
CA LYS A 45 -26.70 24.88 5.85
C LYS A 45 -25.89 25.89 5.07
N ILE A 46 -24.71 25.51 4.59
CA ILE A 46 -23.76 26.41 3.92
C ILE A 46 -23.35 25.77 2.61
N SER A 47 -23.58 26.45 1.49
CA SER A 47 -23.04 26.02 0.19
C SER A 47 -21.72 26.71 -0.11
N PHE A 48 -20.88 26.06 -0.91
CA PHE A 48 -19.59 26.60 -1.32
C PHE A 48 -19.58 26.91 -2.81
N GLN A 49 -18.83 27.94 -3.19
CA GLN A 49 -18.56 28.20 -4.60
C GLN A 49 -17.60 27.15 -5.14
N ARG A 50 -17.64 26.94 -6.46
CA ARG A 50 -16.67 26.08 -7.12
C ARG A 50 -15.26 26.68 -6.99
N GLY A 51 -14.29 25.86 -6.61
CA GLY A 51 -12.92 26.28 -6.35
C GLY A 51 -12.70 26.80 -4.92
N SER A 52 -13.75 26.85 -4.09
CA SER A 52 -13.61 27.17 -2.67
C SER A 52 -12.67 26.19 -1.98
N GLU A 53 -11.79 26.74 -1.16
CA GLU A 53 -10.83 25.98 -0.35
C GLU A 53 -11.28 26.02 1.10
N LEU A 54 -11.54 24.84 1.65
CA LEU A 54 -11.88 24.62 3.05
C LEU A 54 -10.66 24.06 3.75
N THR A 55 -10.26 24.66 4.87
CA THR A 55 -9.23 24.07 5.72
C THR A 55 -9.81 23.64 7.06
N VAL A 56 -9.74 22.35 7.33
CA VAL A 56 -10.25 21.73 8.56
C VAL A 56 -9.09 21.51 9.51
N TYR A 57 -9.21 21.98 10.75
CA TYR A 57 -8.25 21.75 11.81
C TYR A 57 -8.93 21.09 12.99
N LEU A 58 -8.16 20.30 13.75
CA LEU A 58 -8.61 19.73 14.99
C LEU A 58 -8.09 20.58 16.16
N LEU A 59 -8.99 21.15 16.97
CA LEU A 59 -8.66 21.92 18.15
C LEU A 59 -9.45 21.39 19.35
N ASN A 60 -8.76 20.86 20.36
CA ASN A 60 -9.37 20.33 21.59
C ASN A 60 -10.49 19.30 21.33
N GLY A 61 -10.31 18.41 20.36
CA GLY A 61 -11.32 17.41 19.97
C GLY A 61 -12.51 17.96 19.16
N GLN A 62 -12.48 19.23 18.77
CA GLN A 62 -13.48 19.87 17.90
C GLN A 62 -12.91 20.17 16.52
N LEU A 63 -13.74 19.99 15.50
CA LEU A 63 -13.45 20.34 14.13
C LEU A 63 -13.71 21.83 13.91
N MET A 64 -12.68 22.54 13.49
CA MET A 64 -12.73 23.93 13.09
C MET A 64 -12.58 24.00 11.56
N LEU A 65 -13.59 24.51 10.88
CA LEU A 65 -13.61 24.69 9.43
C LEU A 65 -13.31 26.15 9.09
N HIS A 66 -12.26 26.39 8.33
CA HIS A 66 -11.91 27.71 7.82
C HIS A 66 -12.29 27.84 6.34
N TYR A 67 -13.00 28.90 5.99
CA TYR A 67 -13.43 29.22 4.61
C TYR A 67 -13.54 30.75 4.43
N GLU A 68 -12.84 31.32 3.44
CA GLU A 68 -12.88 32.76 3.10
C GLU A 68 -12.68 33.70 4.31
N GLY A 69 -11.74 33.37 5.21
CA GLY A 69 -11.46 34.17 6.41
C GLY A 69 -12.44 33.92 7.56
N MET A 70 -13.55 33.21 7.33
CA MET A 70 -14.48 32.78 8.36
C MET A 70 -13.99 31.47 9.00
N SER A 71 -14.20 31.33 10.30
CA SER A 71 -13.96 30.09 11.03
C SER A 71 -15.26 29.61 11.67
N TYR A 72 -15.66 28.38 11.34
CA TYR A 72 -16.86 27.73 11.83
C TYR A 72 -16.48 26.57 12.74
N SER A 73 -17.05 26.53 13.95
CA SER A 73 -16.92 25.37 14.83
C SER A 73 -17.97 24.33 14.43
N ALA A 74 -17.50 23.22 13.86
CA ALA A 74 -18.33 22.14 13.38
C ALA A 74 -18.57 21.04 14.44
N GLY A 75 -18.20 21.29 15.70
CA GLY A 75 -18.35 20.31 16.78
C GLY A 75 -17.46 19.07 16.55
N SER A 76 -17.98 17.88 16.84
CA SER A 76 -17.23 16.60 16.72
C SER A 76 -17.36 15.94 15.35
N SER A 77 -18.27 16.41 14.49
CA SER A 77 -18.48 15.87 13.14
C SER A 77 -19.27 16.82 12.24
N PHE A 78 -19.01 16.80 10.95
CA PHE A 78 -19.85 17.43 9.92
C PHE A 78 -19.90 16.59 8.64
N ASN A 79 -20.87 16.90 7.77
CA ASN A 79 -21.04 16.28 6.46
C ASN A 79 -20.95 17.31 5.34
N LEU A 80 -20.19 16.99 4.30
CA LEU A 80 -20.22 17.66 3.01
C LEU A 80 -21.07 16.82 2.05
N VAL A 81 -22.28 17.28 1.76
CA VAL A 81 -23.27 16.58 0.94
C VAL A 81 -23.20 17.06 -0.50
N ARG A 82 -23.04 16.11 -1.43
CA ARG A 82 -22.94 16.38 -2.87
C ARG A 82 -24.33 16.60 -3.45
N HIS A 83 -24.47 17.68 -4.21
CA HIS A 83 -25.70 18.05 -4.90
C HIS A 83 -25.56 17.94 -6.42
N HIS A 84 -26.69 17.95 -7.11
CA HIS A 84 -26.77 17.95 -8.56
C HIS A 84 -25.99 19.14 -9.14
N GLU A 85 -25.27 18.90 -10.23
CA GLU A 85 -24.47 19.88 -10.98
C GLU A 85 -24.79 19.74 -12.46
N GLU A 86 -24.61 20.80 -13.24
CA GLU A 86 -24.84 20.77 -14.68
C GLU A 86 -24.01 19.68 -15.39
N GLN A 87 -24.57 19.13 -16.46
CA GLN A 87 -23.90 18.11 -17.27
C GLN A 87 -22.54 18.63 -17.80
N ASN A 88 -21.53 17.76 -17.78
CA ASN A 88 -20.14 17.99 -18.23
C ASN A 88 -19.20 18.80 -17.30
N ARG A 89 -19.62 19.15 -16.08
CA ARG A 89 -18.70 19.68 -15.07
C ARG A 89 -18.25 18.60 -14.08
N GLN A 90 -17.00 18.67 -13.63
CA GLN A 90 -16.57 17.85 -12.48
C GLN A 90 -17.43 18.20 -11.27
N ASN A 91 -17.82 17.19 -10.50
CA ASN A 91 -18.60 17.36 -9.29
C ASN A 91 -18.00 16.46 -8.20
N GLY A 92 -17.11 16.99 -7.37
CA GLY A 92 -16.44 16.24 -6.32
C GLY A 92 -15.50 17.12 -5.49
N LEU A 93 -14.79 16.49 -4.56
CA LEU A 93 -13.83 17.15 -3.66
C LEU A 93 -12.40 16.76 -4.04
N ARG A 94 -11.44 17.67 -3.85
CA ARG A 94 -10.01 17.34 -3.85
C ARG A 94 -9.47 17.52 -2.45
N ILE A 95 -8.74 16.54 -1.96
CA ILE A 95 -8.27 16.50 -0.58
C ILE A 95 -6.74 16.59 -0.59
N GLN A 96 -6.16 17.44 0.25
CA GLN A 96 -4.73 17.70 0.38
C GLN A 96 -4.02 18.16 -0.92
N GLY A 97 -4.73 18.87 -1.80
CA GLY A 97 -4.17 19.36 -3.07
C GLY A 97 -3.86 18.24 -4.08
N GLU A 98 -4.34 17.02 -3.85
CA GLU A 98 -4.27 15.95 -4.85
C GLU A 98 -5.18 16.26 -6.05
N ASN A 99 -4.73 15.89 -7.25
CA ASN A 99 -5.52 16.10 -8.46
C ASN A 99 -6.67 15.09 -8.64
N SER A 100 -6.78 14.13 -7.72
CA SER A 100 -7.84 13.12 -7.71
C SER A 100 -9.17 13.70 -7.23
N LEU A 101 -10.26 13.34 -7.90
CA LEU A 101 -11.60 13.76 -7.55
C LEU A 101 -12.28 12.70 -6.67
N TYR A 102 -12.55 13.03 -5.42
CA TYR A 102 -13.32 12.23 -4.49
C TYR A 102 -14.80 12.59 -4.64
N THR A 103 -15.56 11.72 -5.29
CA THR A 103 -16.98 11.96 -5.55
C THR A 103 -17.84 11.31 -4.46
N GLY A 104 -18.98 11.91 -4.15
CA GLY A 104 -19.87 11.46 -3.08
C GLY A 104 -19.86 12.37 -1.86
N ASP A 105 -20.53 11.93 -0.80
CA ASP A 105 -20.71 12.70 0.44
C ASP A 105 -19.56 12.40 1.40
N LEU A 106 -18.92 13.44 1.92
CA LEU A 106 -17.79 13.28 2.83
C LEU A 106 -18.21 13.63 4.25
N GLN A 107 -18.26 12.63 5.12
CA GLN A 107 -18.40 12.82 6.56
C GLN A 107 -17.01 12.90 7.19
N ILE A 108 -16.76 13.93 8.00
CA ILE A 108 -15.54 14.03 8.81
C ILE A 108 -15.96 14.05 10.27
N SER A 109 -15.45 13.09 11.04
CA SER A 109 -15.66 13.01 12.49
C SER A 109 -14.33 12.94 13.23
N VAL A 110 -14.36 13.10 14.55
CA VAL A 110 -13.19 12.96 15.42
C VAL A 110 -13.28 11.67 16.22
N LYS A 111 -12.25 10.83 16.14
CA LYS A 111 -12.07 9.66 17.01
C LYS A 111 -10.64 9.61 17.52
N ASP A 112 -10.46 9.39 18.81
CA ASP A 112 -9.14 9.35 19.48
C ASP A 112 -8.27 10.58 19.15
N ASN A 113 -8.89 11.76 19.10
CA ASN A 113 -8.26 13.03 18.72
C ASN A 113 -7.55 12.99 17.35
N LYS A 114 -8.13 12.24 16.39
CA LYS A 114 -7.71 12.17 14.98
C LYS A 114 -8.90 12.35 14.06
N PHE A 115 -8.64 12.79 12.83
CA PHE A 115 -9.68 12.81 11.80
C PHE A 115 -10.12 11.39 11.46
N TYR A 116 -11.42 11.25 11.24
CA TYR A 116 -12.05 10.01 10.83
C TYR A 116 -12.97 10.30 9.62
N PRO A 117 -12.38 10.48 8.43
CA PRO A 117 -13.10 10.84 7.21
C PRO A 117 -13.68 9.60 6.52
N VAL A 118 -15.00 9.58 6.34
CA VAL A 118 -15.73 8.50 5.65
C VAL A 118 -16.42 9.09 4.43
N LEU A 119 -16.12 8.52 3.26
CA LEU A 119 -16.70 8.91 1.97
C LEU A 119 -17.82 7.95 1.59
N ASN A 120 -19.04 8.43 1.46
CA ASN A 120 -20.19 7.70 0.92
C ASN A 120 -20.29 7.96 -0.60
N ILE A 121 -19.94 6.96 -1.41
CA ILE A 121 -19.71 7.11 -2.85
C ILE A 121 -20.51 6.06 -3.65
N PRO A 122 -21.10 6.40 -4.81
CA PRO A 122 -21.69 5.38 -5.70
C PRO A 122 -20.65 4.34 -6.14
N ILE A 123 -21.02 3.06 -6.13
CA ILE A 123 -20.08 1.96 -6.36
C ILE A 123 -19.36 2.08 -7.72
N GLU A 124 -20.07 2.47 -8.79
CA GLU A 124 -19.45 2.64 -10.11
C GLU A 124 -18.46 3.82 -10.18
N GLU A 125 -18.62 4.83 -9.34
CA GLU A 125 -17.66 5.94 -9.22
C GLU A 125 -16.48 5.55 -8.33
N TYR A 126 -16.73 4.80 -7.26
CA TYR A 126 -15.68 4.21 -6.42
C TYR A 126 -14.72 3.33 -7.22
N LEU A 127 -15.27 2.46 -8.08
CA LEU A 127 -14.45 1.55 -8.89
C LEU A 127 -13.55 2.29 -9.89
N GLN A 128 -13.96 3.46 -10.38
CA GLN A 128 -13.10 4.32 -11.22
C GLN A 128 -11.87 4.84 -10.45
N GLY A 129 -11.94 4.92 -9.11
CA GLY A 129 -10.82 5.25 -8.24
C GLY A 129 -10.08 4.03 -7.65
N VAL A 130 -10.54 2.81 -7.92
CA VAL A 130 -9.90 1.55 -7.48
C VAL A 130 -9.16 0.88 -8.63
N VAL A 131 -9.85 0.60 -9.75
CA VAL A 131 -9.29 -0.19 -10.86
C VAL A 131 -7.94 0.33 -11.36
N PRO A 132 -7.72 1.65 -11.57
CA PRO A 132 -6.44 2.16 -12.05
C PRO A 132 -5.27 1.99 -11.07
N TYR A 133 -5.57 1.76 -9.79
CA TYR A 133 -4.58 1.58 -8.73
C TYR A 133 -4.34 0.11 -8.38
N GLU A 134 -5.25 -0.78 -8.80
CA GLU A 134 -5.08 -2.22 -8.74
C GLU A 134 -4.42 -2.76 -10.02
N MET A 135 -4.78 -2.22 -11.18
CA MET A 135 -4.27 -2.62 -12.49
C MET A 135 -3.95 -1.38 -13.32
N ALA A 136 -2.76 -1.34 -13.93
CA ALA A 136 -2.31 -0.16 -14.66
C ALA A 136 -3.17 0.12 -15.90
N ASP A 137 -3.36 1.40 -16.21
CA ASP A 137 -4.26 1.86 -17.29
C ASP A 137 -3.83 1.44 -18.71
N ASP A 138 -2.55 1.06 -18.89
CA ASP A 138 -1.99 0.57 -20.14
C ASP A 138 -2.24 -0.94 -20.36
N PHE A 139 -2.84 -1.64 -19.39
CA PHE A 139 -3.24 -3.03 -19.57
C PHE A 139 -4.34 -3.15 -20.63
N PRO A 140 -4.45 -4.30 -21.32
CA PRO A 140 -5.53 -4.54 -22.27
C PRO A 140 -6.91 -4.31 -21.65
N LEU A 141 -7.82 -3.69 -22.42
CA LEU A 141 -9.15 -3.33 -21.94
C LEU A 141 -9.92 -4.53 -21.34
N GLU A 142 -9.81 -5.71 -21.94
CA GLU A 142 -10.49 -6.92 -21.45
C GLU A 142 -9.94 -7.42 -20.10
N ALA A 143 -8.65 -7.23 -19.82
CA ALA A 143 -8.08 -7.49 -18.49
C ALA A 143 -8.60 -6.48 -17.45
N LEU A 144 -8.66 -5.19 -17.83
CA LEU A 144 -9.23 -4.13 -16.98
C LEU A 144 -10.72 -4.38 -16.69
N LYS A 145 -11.49 -4.91 -17.64
CA LYS A 145 -12.89 -5.32 -17.45
C LYS A 145 -13.01 -6.47 -16.45
N ALA A 146 -12.17 -7.50 -16.56
CA ALA A 146 -12.13 -8.59 -15.59
C ALA A 146 -11.76 -8.09 -14.18
N GLN A 147 -10.84 -7.13 -14.08
CA GLN A 147 -10.50 -6.46 -12.83
C GLN A 147 -11.68 -5.65 -12.27
N ALA A 148 -12.38 -4.88 -13.11
CA ALA A 148 -13.54 -4.09 -12.69
C ALA A 148 -14.67 -4.97 -12.13
N ILE A 149 -14.98 -6.09 -12.80
CA ILE A 149 -16.01 -7.04 -12.34
C ILE A 149 -15.58 -7.73 -11.04
N SER A 150 -14.31 -8.14 -10.93
CA SER A 150 -13.77 -8.74 -9.70
C SER A 150 -13.85 -7.76 -8.53
N ALA A 151 -13.40 -6.52 -8.74
CA ALA A 151 -13.44 -5.46 -7.74
C ALA A 151 -14.87 -5.11 -7.32
N ARG A 152 -15.81 -4.97 -8.26
CA ARG A 152 -17.23 -4.71 -7.99
C ARG A 152 -17.86 -5.81 -7.14
N THR A 153 -17.59 -7.06 -7.50
CA THR A 153 -18.12 -8.22 -6.79
C THR A 153 -17.55 -8.26 -5.35
N TYR A 154 -16.25 -7.96 -5.20
CA TYR A 154 -15.62 -7.82 -3.87
C TYR A 154 -16.28 -6.71 -3.05
N THR A 155 -16.46 -5.52 -3.62
CA THR A 155 -17.08 -4.36 -2.93
C THR A 155 -18.46 -4.73 -2.39
N LEU A 156 -19.34 -5.29 -3.23
CA LEU A 156 -20.69 -5.67 -2.84
C LEU A 156 -20.72 -6.78 -1.80
N ALA A 157 -19.79 -7.74 -1.88
CA ALA A 157 -19.70 -8.84 -0.92
C ALA A 157 -19.19 -8.40 0.47
N HIS A 158 -18.55 -7.23 0.57
CA HIS A 158 -17.92 -6.73 1.80
C HIS A 158 -18.60 -5.49 2.39
N LEU A 159 -19.82 -5.18 1.95
CA LEU A 159 -20.64 -4.15 2.58
C LEU A 159 -21.00 -4.53 4.02
N LYS A 160 -20.93 -3.56 4.93
CA LYS A 160 -21.11 -3.74 6.38
C LYS A 160 -22.14 -2.72 6.89
N PRO A 161 -23.44 -2.93 6.63
CA PRO A 161 -24.49 -1.96 6.97
C PRO A 161 -24.49 -1.57 8.46
N ASP A 162 -24.10 -2.50 9.35
CA ASP A 162 -24.06 -2.30 10.81
C ASP A 162 -22.77 -1.60 11.32
N LYS A 163 -21.88 -1.16 10.42
CA LYS A 163 -20.63 -0.45 10.74
C LYS A 163 -20.65 0.97 10.19
N ASP A 164 -19.76 1.82 10.72
CA ASP A 164 -19.63 3.21 10.26
C ASP A 164 -19.14 3.31 8.80
N TYR A 165 -18.35 2.33 8.37
CA TYR A 165 -17.80 2.22 7.02
C TYR A 165 -17.76 0.76 6.59
N ASP A 166 -17.75 0.55 5.27
CA ASP A 166 -17.76 -0.75 4.64
C ASP A 166 -16.32 -1.21 4.35
N LEU A 167 -15.51 -0.34 3.74
CA LEU A 167 -14.15 -0.64 3.27
C LEU A 167 -13.14 0.43 3.70
N VAL A 168 -11.85 0.08 3.72
CA VAL A 168 -10.74 1.03 3.79
C VAL A 168 -10.08 1.27 2.44
N ASP A 169 -9.44 2.41 2.26
CA ASP A 169 -8.79 2.88 1.01
C ASP A 169 -7.39 2.30 0.72
N ASN A 170 -6.99 1.23 1.43
CA ASN A 170 -5.65 0.64 1.34
C ASN A 170 -5.69 -0.87 1.08
N THR A 171 -4.51 -1.51 1.05
CA THR A 171 -4.35 -2.94 0.70
C THR A 171 -5.00 -3.93 1.65
N ASN A 172 -5.59 -3.48 2.77
CA ASN A 172 -6.43 -4.35 3.59
C ASN A 172 -7.77 -4.66 2.92
N ASP A 173 -8.28 -3.77 2.08
CA ASP A 173 -9.48 -3.96 1.25
C ASP A 173 -9.13 -3.72 -0.21
N GLN A 174 -9.25 -2.48 -0.70
CA GLN A 174 -8.89 -2.11 -2.08
C GLN A 174 -8.26 -0.71 -2.09
N VAL A 175 -7.21 -0.53 -2.89
CA VAL A 175 -6.53 0.77 -2.96
C VAL A 175 -7.42 1.77 -3.69
N PHE A 176 -7.94 2.76 -2.96
CA PHE A 176 -8.79 3.82 -3.51
C PHE A 176 -8.11 5.18 -3.34
N ARG A 177 -8.01 5.95 -4.43
CA ARG A 177 -7.36 7.29 -4.38
C ARG A 177 -8.12 8.34 -5.18
N GLY A 178 -9.45 8.25 -5.22
CA GLY A 178 -10.30 9.11 -6.01
C GLY A 178 -10.14 8.90 -7.52
N ILE A 179 -10.98 9.58 -8.31
CA ILE A 179 -11.02 9.46 -9.76
C ILE A 179 -9.98 10.39 -10.38
N LYS A 180 -9.11 9.84 -11.23
CA LYS A 180 -8.19 10.63 -12.05
C LYS A 180 -8.58 10.57 -13.52
N ALA A 181 -8.73 11.74 -14.14
CA ALA A 181 -9.22 11.86 -15.51
C ALA A 181 -8.27 11.24 -16.56
N ASP A 182 -6.98 11.10 -16.26
CA ASP A 182 -5.98 10.50 -17.15
C ASP A 182 -6.03 8.96 -17.18
N LYS A 183 -6.92 8.31 -16.42
CA LYS A 183 -7.09 6.85 -16.36
C LYS A 183 -8.21 6.38 -17.28
N GLU A 184 -8.08 6.71 -18.55
CA GLU A 184 -9.16 6.58 -19.54
C GLU A 184 -9.59 5.12 -19.76
N ASN A 185 -8.65 4.18 -19.89
CA ASN A 185 -8.96 2.79 -20.18
C ASN A 185 -9.61 2.08 -18.99
N ALA A 186 -9.10 2.31 -17.78
CA ALA A 186 -9.66 1.76 -16.56
C ALA A 186 -11.06 2.32 -16.30
N ILE A 187 -11.26 3.64 -16.47
CA ILE A 187 -12.58 4.26 -16.37
C ILE A 187 -13.54 3.67 -17.42
N LYS A 188 -13.07 3.50 -18.66
CA LYS A 188 -13.85 2.88 -19.74
C LYS A 188 -14.23 1.44 -19.40
N ALA A 189 -13.31 0.63 -18.88
CA ALA A 189 -13.58 -0.75 -18.47
C ALA A 189 -14.65 -0.84 -17.36
N VAL A 190 -14.60 0.05 -16.38
CA VAL A 190 -15.62 0.14 -15.33
C VAL A 190 -16.99 0.46 -15.94
N LYS A 191 -17.06 1.49 -16.80
CA LYS A 191 -18.30 1.90 -17.47
C LYS A 191 -18.89 0.82 -18.38
N GLU A 192 -18.07 0.16 -19.20
CA GLU A 192 -18.52 -0.90 -20.11
C GLU A 192 -18.96 -2.18 -19.37
N THR A 193 -18.60 -2.33 -18.10
CA THR A 193 -19.00 -3.47 -17.26
C THR A 193 -19.89 -3.07 -16.10
N ALA A 194 -20.51 -1.89 -16.15
CA ALA A 194 -21.35 -1.37 -15.07
C ALA A 194 -22.40 -2.39 -14.64
N GLY A 195 -22.50 -2.62 -13.33
CA GLY A 195 -23.44 -3.60 -12.76
C GLY A 195 -23.08 -5.07 -12.94
N ILE A 196 -22.09 -5.44 -13.76
CA ILE A 196 -21.73 -6.85 -13.98
C ILE A 196 -20.93 -7.38 -12.78
N VAL A 197 -21.40 -8.48 -12.19
CA VAL A 197 -20.81 -9.16 -11.04
C VAL A 197 -20.67 -10.67 -11.28
N CYS A 198 -19.77 -11.31 -10.54
CA CYS A 198 -19.66 -12.77 -10.50
C CYS A 198 -20.57 -13.38 -9.44
N MET A 199 -21.28 -14.43 -9.79
CA MET A 199 -22.21 -15.18 -8.92
C MET A 199 -21.76 -16.64 -8.82
N TYR A 200 -21.93 -17.25 -7.64
CA TYR A 200 -21.78 -18.68 -7.42
C TYR A 200 -22.96 -19.20 -6.60
N LYS A 201 -23.73 -20.14 -7.15
CA LYS A 201 -24.95 -20.69 -6.52
C LYS A 201 -25.88 -19.59 -5.97
N ASP A 202 -26.26 -18.65 -6.86
CA ASP A 202 -27.16 -17.51 -6.61
C ASP A 202 -26.68 -16.46 -5.59
N LYS A 203 -25.42 -16.54 -5.17
CA LYS A 203 -24.80 -15.62 -4.21
C LYS A 203 -23.60 -14.93 -4.86
N LEU A 204 -23.25 -13.72 -4.39
CA LEU A 204 -22.04 -13.04 -4.86
C LEU A 204 -20.83 -13.95 -4.65
N ALA A 205 -20.02 -14.10 -5.71
CA ALA A 205 -18.78 -14.85 -5.66
C ALA A 205 -17.69 -14.04 -4.96
N VAL A 206 -16.73 -14.74 -4.39
CA VAL A 206 -15.53 -14.16 -3.78
C VAL A 206 -14.44 -14.04 -4.85
N CYS A 207 -14.29 -12.84 -5.42
CA CYS A 207 -13.36 -12.57 -6.51
C CYS A 207 -12.05 -11.93 -6.01
N LEU A 208 -11.17 -12.73 -5.40
CA LEU A 208 -9.84 -12.28 -4.99
C LEU A 208 -8.89 -12.22 -6.19
N TYR A 209 -7.93 -11.30 -6.16
CA TYR A 209 -6.96 -11.12 -7.24
C TYR A 209 -5.56 -10.82 -6.68
N THR A 210 -4.54 -11.13 -7.45
CA THR A 210 -3.12 -11.00 -7.08
C THR A 210 -2.32 -10.44 -8.25
N ALA A 211 -1.19 -9.77 -7.98
CA ALA A 211 -0.38 -9.18 -9.05
C ALA A 211 0.17 -10.23 -10.02
N SER A 212 0.82 -11.28 -9.48
CA SER A 212 1.23 -12.45 -10.25
C SER A 212 1.15 -13.70 -9.37
N ASN A 213 0.65 -14.80 -9.91
CA ASN A 213 0.55 -16.07 -9.18
C ASN A 213 1.80 -16.95 -9.33
N GLY A 214 2.74 -16.60 -10.20
CA GLY A 214 3.98 -17.36 -10.43
C GLY A 214 3.78 -18.61 -11.29
N GLY A 215 2.68 -18.65 -12.03
CA GLY A 215 2.29 -19.76 -12.90
C GLY A 215 1.46 -20.86 -12.25
N VAL A 216 1.11 -20.70 -10.97
CA VAL A 216 0.20 -21.60 -10.24
C VAL A 216 -0.63 -20.76 -9.28
N THR A 217 -1.95 -20.83 -9.40
CA THR A 217 -2.88 -20.18 -8.44
C THR A 217 -2.84 -20.88 -7.08
N GLU A 218 -3.26 -20.17 -6.04
CA GLU A 218 -3.33 -20.71 -4.68
C GLU A 218 -4.78 -20.83 -4.21
N SER A 219 -5.05 -21.77 -3.32
CA SER A 219 -6.35 -21.86 -2.67
C SER A 219 -6.49 -20.89 -1.50
N ALA A 220 -7.71 -20.40 -1.25
CA ALA A 220 -7.97 -19.56 -0.07
C ALA A 220 -7.73 -20.31 1.26
N TYR A 221 -7.93 -21.64 1.27
CA TYR A 221 -7.64 -22.51 2.41
C TYR A 221 -6.15 -22.50 2.75
N ASN A 222 -5.28 -22.74 1.77
CA ASN A 222 -3.83 -22.79 1.98
C ASN A 222 -3.24 -21.42 2.34
N ALA A 223 -3.73 -20.35 1.71
CA ALA A 223 -3.20 -19.02 1.92
C ALA A 223 -3.51 -18.45 3.32
N TRP A 224 -4.67 -18.80 3.90
CA TRP A 224 -5.16 -18.17 5.13
C TRP A 224 -5.83 -19.09 6.16
N GLY A 225 -5.83 -20.42 5.95
CA GLY A 225 -6.44 -21.40 6.87
C GLY A 225 -7.97 -21.31 6.95
N ARG A 226 -8.63 -20.91 5.85
CA ARG A 226 -10.08 -20.63 5.81
C ARG A 226 -10.89 -21.75 5.20
N GLU A 227 -12.22 -21.65 5.28
CA GLU A 227 -13.11 -22.53 4.53
C GLU A 227 -12.73 -22.66 3.05
N GLN A 228 -12.88 -23.87 2.53
CA GLN A 228 -12.59 -24.17 1.14
C GLN A 228 -13.61 -23.49 0.24
N ILE A 229 -13.15 -22.51 -0.54
CA ILE A 229 -13.98 -21.84 -1.55
C ILE A 229 -13.89 -22.65 -2.84
N PRO A 230 -14.98 -23.28 -3.34
CA PRO A 230 -14.91 -24.32 -4.37
C PRO A 230 -14.27 -23.92 -5.71
N TYR A 231 -14.29 -22.62 -6.03
CA TYR A 231 -13.76 -22.06 -7.26
C TYR A 231 -12.44 -21.30 -7.07
N LEU A 232 -11.91 -21.19 -5.84
CA LEU A 232 -10.57 -20.63 -5.57
C LEU A 232 -9.63 -21.80 -5.26
N ILE A 233 -9.20 -22.49 -6.32
CA ILE A 233 -8.44 -23.73 -6.27
C ILE A 233 -6.99 -23.53 -6.71
N ILE A 234 -6.14 -24.50 -6.39
CA ILE A 234 -4.80 -24.60 -6.98
C ILE A 234 -4.93 -25.15 -8.40
N GLN A 235 -4.60 -24.34 -9.39
CA GLN A 235 -4.52 -24.72 -10.80
C GLN A 235 -3.31 -24.06 -11.47
N GLU A 236 -2.81 -24.69 -12.54
CA GLU A 236 -1.75 -24.11 -13.37
C GLU A 236 -2.25 -22.87 -14.12
N ASP A 237 -1.35 -21.91 -14.26
CA ASP A 237 -1.55 -20.69 -15.04
C ASP A 237 -0.34 -20.46 -15.94
N GLN A 238 -0.34 -21.11 -17.10
CA GLN A 238 0.71 -20.93 -18.09
C GLN A 238 0.82 -19.47 -18.56
N TYR A 239 -0.27 -18.70 -18.48
CA TYR A 239 -0.33 -17.34 -19.02
C TYR A 239 0.45 -16.34 -18.16
N ASP A 240 0.37 -16.47 -16.83
CA ASP A 240 1.22 -15.71 -15.90
C ASP A 240 2.71 -16.07 -16.08
N ARG A 241 3.01 -17.36 -16.27
CA ARG A 241 4.38 -17.87 -16.47
C ARG A 241 5.02 -17.39 -17.77
N GLU A 242 4.23 -17.29 -18.84
CA GLU A 242 4.69 -16.80 -20.14
C GLU A 242 4.88 -15.28 -20.20
N ASN A 243 4.21 -14.53 -19.32
CA ASN A 243 4.26 -13.08 -19.33
C ASN A 243 5.68 -12.59 -18.91
N PRO A 244 6.44 -11.91 -19.80
CA PRO A 244 7.77 -11.41 -19.48
C PRO A 244 7.77 -10.30 -18.43
N MET A 245 6.62 -9.68 -18.16
CA MET A 245 6.45 -8.64 -17.13
C MET A 245 6.16 -9.21 -15.74
N SER A 246 5.98 -10.53 -15.62
CA SER A 246 5.89 -11.21 -14.32
C SER A 246 7.23 -11.10 -13.58
N ILE A 247 7.17 -10.73 -12.30
CA ILE A 247 8.38 -10.58 -11.48
C ILE A 247 8.93 -11.97 -11.18
N VAL A 248 10.17 -12.22 -11.63
CA VAL A 248 10.89 -13.47 -11.41
C VAL A 248 12.31 -13.16 -10.96
N LYS A 249 12.69 -13.64 -9.77
CA LYS A 249 14.07 -13.62 -9.29
C LYS A 249 14.77 -14.92 -9.67
N LYS A 250 16.05 -14.84 -10.01
CA LYS A 250 16.80 -15.97 -10.58
C LYS A 250 18.16 -16.13 -9.91
N ALA A 251 18.53 -17.37 -9.64
CA ALA A 251 19.90 -17.76 -9.31
C ALA A 251 20.41 -18.77 -10.33
N ARG A 252 21.62 -18.53 -10.85
CA ARG A 252 22.30 -19.43 -11.77
C ARG A 252 23.36 -20.21 -11.01
N ILE A 253 23.21 -21.52 -10.96
CA ILE A 253 24.12 -22.44 -10.26
C ILE A 253 24.90 -23.24 -11.30
N ASN A 254 26.24 -23.15 -11.29
CA ASN A 254 27.07 -23.90 -12.24
C ASN A 254 26.91 -25.42 -12.04
N LYS A 255 26.94 -26.18 -13.15
CA LYS A 255 27.01 -27.65 -13.09
C LYS A 255 28.35 -28.13 -12.54
N SER A 256 29.46 -27.51 -12.97
CA SER A 256 30.77 -27.76 -12.34
C SER A 256 30.83 -27.03 -11.00
N LEU A 257 31.06 -27.78 -9.93
CA LEU A 257 31.28 -27.26 -8.58
C LEU A 257 32.76 -27.22 -8.20
N ASP A 258 33.61 -27.87 -9.00
CA ASP A 258 35.06 -27.77 -8.84
C ASP A 258 35.61 -26.44 -9.36
N GLY A 259 36.63 -25.91 -8.68
CA GLY A 259 37.30 -24.68 -9.04
C GLY A 259 36.45 -23.42 -8.84
N LYS A 260 36.84 -22.35 -9.54
CA LYS A 260 36.20 -21.02 -9.45
C LYS A 260 34.90 -21.00 -10.24
N THR A 261 33.80 -20.72 -9.56
CA THR A 261 32.44 -20.64 -10.14
C THR A 261 31.86 -19.23 -9.99
N ASN A 262 30.61 -19.04 -10.41
CA ASN A 262 29.94 -17.75 -10.22
C ASN A 262 29.62 -17.48 -8.74
N ALA A 263 29.37 -16.21 -8.39
CA ALA A 263 29.16 -15.80 -7.01
C ALA A 263 28.02 -16.57 -6.29
N GLN A 264 26.91 -16.85 -6.98
CA GLN A 264 25.77 -17.57 -6.40
C GLN A 264 26.11 -19.04 -6.12
N THR A 265 26.91 -19.66 -6.98
CA THR A 265 27.40 -21.03 -6.78
C THR A 265 28.40 -21.07 -5.62
N GLU A 266 29.31 -20.10 -5.51
CA GLU A 266 30.24 -20.01 -4.37
C GLU A 266 29.51 -19.81 -3.03
N LEU A 267 28.40 -19.07 -3.01
CA LEU A 267 27.55 -18.96 -1.81
C LEU A 267 26.85 -20.28 -1.46
N LEU A 268 26.45 -21.06 -2.47
CA LEU A 268 25.73 -22.31 -2.30
C LEU A 268 26.63 -23.49 -1.88
N LYS A 269 27.89 -23.51 -2.31
CA LYS A 269 28.82 -24.63 -2.03
C LYS A 269 28.98 -24.95 -0.54
N PRO A 270 29.25 -23.99 0.37
CA PRO A 270 29.38 -24.30 1.81
C PRO A 270 28.09 -24.92 2.38
N PHE A 271 26.94 -24.39 1.97
CA PHE A 271 25.63 -24.87 2.40
C PHE A 271 25.37 -26.31 1.93
N LEU A 272 25.65 -26.63 0.66
CA LEU A 272 25.53 -28.00 0.15
C LEU A 272 26.52 -28.94 0.84
N MET A 273 27.75 -28.49 1.08
CA MET A 273 28.76 -29.28 1.77
C MET A 273 28.33 -29.61 3.21
N GLU A 274 27.72 -28.68 3.93
CA GLU A 274 27.16 -28.93 5.27
C GLU A 274 26.12 -30.06 5.24
N LYS A 275 25.17 -30.03 4.28
CA LYS A 275 24.16 -31.10 4.13
C LYS A 275 24.80 -32.44 3.73
N VAL A 276 25.80 -32.43 2.85
CA VAL A 276 26.55 -33.64 2.48
C VAL A 276 27.31 -34.21 3.69
N GLN A 277 27.96 -33.37 4.49
CA GLN A 277 28.66 -33.80 5.69
C GLN A 277 27.71 -34.43 6.72
N ALA A 278 26.53 -33.86 6.90
CA ALA A 278 25.50 -34.44 7.76
C ALA A 278 25.03 -35.82 7.28
N LEU A 279 24.93 -36.04 5.96
CA LEU A 279 24.63 -37.37 5.41
C LEU A 279 25.78 -38.34 5.62
N LEU A 280 27.03 -37.92 5.40
CA LEU A 280 28.22 -38.75 5.60
C LEU A 280 28.38 -39.16 7.07
N GLN A 281 28.08 -38.27 8.03
CA GLN A 281 28.10 -38.59 9.47
C GLN A 281 27.16 -39.74 9.86
N ASN A 282 26.07 -39.94 9.12
CA ASN A 282 25.17 -41.08 9.36
C ASN A 282 25.73 -42.40 8.83
N HIS A 283 26.67 -42.35 7.89
CA HIS A 283 27.29 -43.52 7.27
C HIS A 283 28.65 -43.89 7.87
N TYR A 284 29.36 -42.92 8.44
CA TYR A 284 30.72 -43.10 8.96
C TYR A 284 30.80 -42.79 10.45
N GLN A 285 31.30 -43.75 11.22
CA GLN A 285 31.45 -43.60 12.68
C GLN A 285 32.56 -42.61 13.07
N ASP A 286 33.60 -42.48 12.23
CA ASP A 286 34.70 -41.54 12.44
C ASP A 286 34.91 -40.68 11.18
N MET A 287 34.56 -39.41 11.29
CA MET A 287 34.72 -38.42 10.21
C MET A 287 36.12 -37.80 10.18
N SER A 288 37.00 -38.05 11.16
CA SER A 288 38.30 -37.38 11.28
C SER A 288 39.27 -37.71 10.14
N GLN A 289 39.07 -38.85 9.48
CA GLN A 289 39.89 -39.34 8.37
C GLN A 289 39.20 -39.23 7.01
N ILE A 290 38.01 -38.63 6.96
CA ILE A 290 37.19 -38.57 5.73
C ILE A 290 37.17 -37.14 5.22
N THR A 291 37.57 -36.95 3.97
CA THR A 291 37.42 -35.68 3.28
C THR A 291 36.44 -35.81 2.12
N ALA A 292 35.60 -34.81 1.93
CA ALA A 292 34.62 -34.76 0.85
C ALA A 292 34.77 -33.47 0.06
N LYS A 293 34.65 -33.56 -1.27
CA LYS A 293 34.71 -32.45 -2.20
C LYS A 293 33.52 -32.49 -3.16
N LEU A 294 32.88 -31.35 -3.40
CA LEU A 294 31.84 -31.20 -4.42
C LEU A 294 32.49 -31.14 -5.80
N ILE A 295 32.05 -32.00 -6.73
CA ILE A 295 32.59 -32.04 -8.10
C ILE A 295 31.58 -31.47 -9.08
N GLU A 296 30.36 -32.00 -9.09
CA GLU A 296 29.38 -31.69 -10.11
C GLU A 296 27.96 -31.68 -9.53
N LEU A 297 27.14 -30.76 -10.00
CA LEU A 297 25.70 -30.73 -9.82
C LEU A 297 25.04 -31.37 -11.04
N ARG A 298 24.40 -32.52 -10.83
CA ARG A 298 23.77 -33.32 -11.88
C ARG A 298 22.33 -32.92 -12.14
N ASN A 299 21.59 -32.52 -11.09
CA ASN A 299 20.20 -32.12 -11.23
C ASN A 299 19.73 -31.30 -10.00
N VAL A 300 18.73 -30.45 -10.20
CA VAL A 300 18.04 -29.72 -9.12
C VAL A 300 16.53 -29.81 -9.34
N THR A 301 15.80 -30.36 -8.37
CA THR A 301 14.36 -30.60 -8.51
C THR A 301 13.58 -30.09 -7.30
N PRO A 302 12.60 -29.17 -7.49
CA PRO A 302 11.63 -28.84 -6.45
C PRO A 302 10.73 -30.03 -6.14
N HIS A 303 10.53 -30.31 -4.86
CA HIS A 303 9.66 -31.39 -4.43
C HIS A 303 9.03 -31.11 -3.06
N THR A 304 8.05 -31.96 -2.71
CA THR A 304 7.25 -31.89 -1.48
C THR A 304 6.54 -30.55 -1.31
N THR A 305 5.25 -30.53 -1.62
CA THR A 305 4.43 -29.33 -1.46
C THR A 305 4.22 -28.95 0.01
N LYS A 306 4.05 -27.65 0.27
CA LYS A 306 3.81 -27.09 1.61
C LYS A 306 2.51 -27.61 2.22
N TYR A 307 1.49 -27.78 1.38
CA TYR A 307 0.10 -28.06 1.76
C TYR A 307 -0.43 -29.40 1.23
N GLY A 308 0.44 -30.28 0.71
CA GLY A 308 0.04 -31.54 0.08
C GLY A 308 -0.38 -31.39 -1.39
N GLY A 309 -0.46 -32.52 -2.10
CA GLY A 309 -0.70 -32.56 -3.55
C GLY A 309 0.57 -32.30 -4.38
N ASP A 310 0.40 -32.21 -5.70
CA ASP A 310 1.52 -32.20 -6.66
C ASP A 310 1.92 -30.79 -7.13
N LYS A 311 1.16 -29.76 -6.76
CA LYS A 311 1.31 -28.38 -7.25
C LYS A 311 1.25 -27.37 -6.12
N GLY A 312 1.93 -26.24 -6.31
CA GLY A 312 1.90 -25.09 -5.38
C GLY A 312 3.27 -24.79 -4.79
N VAL A 313 3.27 -24.22 -3.60
CA VAL A 313 4.50 -23.83 -2.87
C VAL A 313 5.27 -25.08 -2.47
N MET A 314 6.54 -25.18 -2.84
CA MET A 314 7.41 -26.31 -2.50
C MET A 314 8.15 -26.07 -1.19
N LYS A 315 8.44 -27.14 -0.43
CA LYS A 315 9.23 -27.06 0.81
C LYS A 315 10.73 -27.23 0.56
N PHE A 316 11.11 -28.10 -0.38
CA PHE A 316 12.50 -28.51 -0.58
C PHE A 316 12.92 -28.43 -2.04
N LEU A 317 14.20 -28.11 -2.25
CA LEU A 317 14.92 -28.35 -3.49
C LEU A 317 15.87 -29.53 -3.25
N LYS A 318 15.72 -30.59 -4.05
CA LYS A 318 16.64 -31.72 -4.09
C LYS A 318 17.81 -31.39 -5.01
N PHE A 319 19.03 -31.52 -4.53
CA PHE A 319 20.24 -31.38 -5.33
C PHE A 319 20.89 -32.75 -5.50
N ASP A 320 20.94 -33.25 -6.73
CA ASP A 320 21.66 -34.47 -7.08
C ASP A 320 23.11 -34.09 -7.42
N LEU A 321 24.05 -34.53 -6.59
CA LEU A 321 25.45 -34.12 -6.59
C LEU A 321 26.35 -35.31 -6.89
N MET A 322 27.46 -35.05 -7.59
CA MET A 322 28.63 -35.92 -7.61
C MET A 322 29.68 -35.34 -6.66
N ILE A 323 30.08 -36.16 -5.70
CA ILE A 323 31.10 -35.80 -4.72
C ILE A 323 32.29 -36.76 -4.84
N GLU A 324 33.45 -36.27 -4.47
CA GLU A 324 34.66 -37.05 -4.31
C GLU A 324 34.90 -37.24 -2.82
N VAL A 325 34.98 -38.49 -2.35
CA VAL A 325 35.20 -38.84 -0.95
C VAL A 325 36.54 -39.57 -0.85
N SER A 326 37.45 -39.03 -0.05
CA SER A 326 38.70 -39.71 0.31
C SER A 326 38.58 -40.28 1.72
N GLU A 327 38.75 -41.60 1.82
CA GLU A 327 38.65 -42.36 3.06
C GLU A 327 39.85 -43.31 3.21
N PRO A 328 40.26 -43.71 4.43
CA PRO A 328 41.34 -44.67 4.61
C PRO A 328 41.01 -45.98 3.90
N ALA A 329 42.00 -46.56 3.22
CA ALA A 329 41.84 -47.90 2.68
C ALA A 329 41.45 -48.85 3.82
N HIS A 330 40.24 -49.44 3.77
CA HIS A 330 39.96 -50.59 4.62
C HIS A 330 41.01 -51.65 4.28
N MET A 331 41.88 -51.97 5.23
CA MET A 331 42.64 -53.22 5.17
C MET A 331 41.60 -54.35 5.23
N GLN A 332 41.17 -54.82 4.07
CA GLN A 332 40.40 -56.06 3.97
C GLN A 332 41.30 -57.19 4.46
N GLU A 333 40.98 -57.75 5.63
CA GLU A 333 41.18 -59.18 5.81
C GLU A 333 40.26 -59.87 4.79
N ASP A 334 40.88 -60.62 3.88
CA ASP A 334 40.22 -61.40 2.85
C ASP A 334 39.03 -62.19 3.43
N THR A 335 37.82 -61.87 2.97
CA THR A 335 36.70 -62.81 3.08
C THR A 335 36.05 -62.92 1.71
N GLU A 336 36.34 -64.02 1.03
CA GLU A 336 35.64 -64.44 -0.18
C GLU A 336 34.14 -64.53 0.09
N ILE A 337 33.33 -63.84 -0.71
CA ILE A 337 31.88 -64.06 -0.77
C ILE A 337 31.54 -64.47 -2.21
N ASN A 338 31.12 -65.73 -2.34
CA ASN A 338 30.68 -66.34 -3.59
C ASN A 338 29.44 -65.62 -4.19
N LEU A 339 29.45 -65.48 -5.52
CA LEU A 339 28.32 -65.01 -6.32
C LEU A 339 27.26 -66.11 -6.51
N SER A 340 26.00 -65.78 -6.20
CA SER A 340 24.82 -66.44 -6.77
C SER A 340 23.65 -65.44 -6.90
N GLY A 341 22.92 -65.50 -8.03
CA GLY A 341 21.95 -64.53 -8.61
C GLY A 341 20.84 -63.96 -7.71
N SER A 342 19.99 -63.02 -8.13
CA SER A 342 19.47 -62.68 -9.46
C SER A 342 18.95 -61.22 -9.52
N GLU A 343 18.73 -60.76 -10.76
CA GLU A 343 18.26 -59.46 -11.28
C GLU A 343 17.27 -58.65 -10.41
N ASP A 344 17.61 -57.37 -10.23
CA ASP A 344 16.82 -56.13 -10.41
C ASP A 344 17.21 -55.07 -9.36
N ASN A 345 18.21 -54.25 -9.68
CA ASN A 345 18.34 -52.86 -9.22
C ASN A 345 19.54 -52.18 -9.91
N ALA A 346 19.33 -50.91 -10.29
CA ALA A 346 20.25 -50.10 -11.08
C ALA A 346 21.69 -50.11 -10.50
N ALA A 347 22.63 -50.44 -11.37
CA ALA A 347 24.03 -50.67 -11.06
C ALA A 347 24.73 -49.41 -10.52
N TYR A 348 25.41 -49.55 -9.37
CA TYR A 348 26.45 -48.63 -8.95
C TYR A 348 27.66 -48.82 -9.87
N GLN A 349 28.07 -47.78 -10.60
CA GLN A 349 29.35 -47.76 -11.30
C GLN A 349 30.37 -47.02 -10.42
N VAL A 350 31.31 -47.79 -9.88
CA VAL A 350 32.46 -47.28 -9.11
C VAL A 350 33.67 -47.29 -10.02
N GLU A 351 34.22 -46.12 -10.34
CA GLU A 351 35.54 -46.00 -10.96
C GLU A 351 36.57 -45.72 -9.87
N THR A 352 37.42 -46.71 -9.58
CA THR A 352 38.55 -46.61 -8.64
C THR A 352 39.82 -46.17 -9.36
N VAL A 353 40.47 -45.12 -8.87
CA VAL A 353 41.83 -44.74 -9.28
C VAL A 353 42.71 -44.70 -8.03
N THR A 354 43.75 -45.52 -8.00
CA THR A 354 44.66 -45.67 -6.85
C THR A 354 45.89 -44.80 -7.03
N GLN A 355 46.22 -43.95 -6.05
CA GLN A 355 47.57 -43.38 -5.92
C GLN A 355 48.07 -43.50 -4.46
N THR A 356 49.39 -43.64 -4.36
CA THR A 356 50.20 -44.07 -3.20
C THR A 356 49.96 -43.32 -1.89
N GLY A 357 49.61 -44.06 -0.82
CA GLY A 357 49.77 -43.66 0.58
C GLY A 357 48.48 -43.52 1.41
N ASN A 358 47.78 -44.62 1.69
CA ASN A 358 46.73 -44.80 2.72
C ASN A 358 45.39 -44.03 2.65
N LEU A 359 45.01 -43.42 1.53
CA LEU A 359 43.64 -42.92 1.30
C LEU A 359 43.12 -43.38 -0.07
N VAL A 360 41.90 -43.91 -0.11
CA VAL A 360 41.16 -44.27 -1.34
C VAL A 360 40.17 -43.16 -1.64
N THR A 361 40.26 -42.61 -2.84
CA THR A 361 39.34 -41.58 -3.31
C THR A 361 38.32 -42.18 -4.27
N THR A 362 37.03 -42.00 -3.98
CA THR A 362 35.93 -42.50 -4.81
C THR A 362 34.95 -41.40 -5.16
N LYS A 363 34.40 -41.45 -6.37
CA LYS A 363 33.29 -40.58 -6.78
C LYS A 363 31.97 -41.24 -6.37
N LYS A 364 31.16 -40.53 -5.59
CA LYS A 364 29.84 -40.98 -5.13
C LYS A 364 28.76 -40.01 -5.60
N GLN A 365 27.63 -40.54 -6.04
CA GLN A 365 26.44 -39.74 -6.30
C GLN A 365 25.60 -39.68 -5.03
N ILE A 366 25.21 -38.47 -4.63
CA ILE A 366 24.42 -38.23 -3.42
C ILE A 366 23.31 -37.23 -3.72
N ALA A 367 22.18 -37.37 -3.05
CA ALA A 367 21.10 -36.40 -3.10
C ALA A 367 20.94 -35.72 -1.75
N VAL A 368 20.84 -34.40 -1.74
CA VAL A 368 20.56 -33.60 -0.54
C VAL A 368 19.26 -32.83 -0.70
N ASP A 369 18.41 -32.89 0.32
CA ASP A 369 17.19 -32.09 0.40
C ASP A 369 17.46 -30.80 1.16
N CYS A 370 17.23 -29.68 0.49
CA CYS A 370 17.54 -28.36 1.01
C CYS A 370 16.24 -27.56 1.20
N PRO A 371 15.94 -27.06 2.42
CA PRO A 371 14.79 -26.22 2.67
C PRO A 371 14.81 -24.96 1.80
N ILE A 372 13.68 -24.67 1.13
CA ILE A 372 13.54 -23.48 0.30
C ILE A 372 13.46 -22.24 1.19
N PHE A 373 12.61 -22.30 2.21
CA PHE A 373 12.38 -21.21 3.17
C PHE A 373 12.79 -21.63 4.58
N PRO A 374 13.45 -20.75 5.36
CA PRO A 374 14.09 -19.51 4.94
C PRO A 374 15.47 -19.72 4.27
N GLU A 375 16.01 -20.95 4.26
CA GLU A 375 17.44 -21.20 3.97
C GLU A 375 17.88 -20.78 2.55
N LEU A 376 17.44 -21.49 1.50
CA LEU A 376 17.94 -21.25 0.14
C LEU A 376 17.52 -19.90 -0.43
N GLU A 377 16.30 -19.47 -0.12
CA GLU A 377 15.77 -18.19 -0.57
C GLU A 377 16.68 -17.05 -0.09
N GLN A 378 16.96 -16.98 1.22
CA GLN A 378 17.78 -15.91 1.80
C GLN A 378 19.22 -15.98 1.31
N LEU A 379 19.80 -17.19 1.26
CA LEU A 379 21.17 -17.42 0.80
C LEU A 379 21.40 -16.88 -0.61
N LEU A 380 20.42 -17.06 -1.50
CA LEU A 380 20.48 -16.65 -2.89
C LEU A 380 19.79 -15.30 -3.17
N SER A 381 19.26 -14.63 -2.12
CA SER A 381 18.54 -13.35 -2.20
C SER A 381 17.32 -13.36 -3.13
N LEU A 382 16.56 -14.46 -3.11
CA LEU A 382 15.48 -14.76 -4.06
C LEU A 382 14.07 -14.36 -3.62
N SER A 383 13.86 -13.84 -2.40
CA SER A 383 12.55 -13.41 -1.89
C SER A 383 11.96 -12.30 -2.75
N ILE A 384 10.68 -12.45 -3.08
CA ILE A 384 9.86 -11.44 -3.75
C ILE A 384 8.83 -10.90 -2.77
N ASN A 385 8.26 -11.77 -1.94
CA ASN A 385 7.25 -11.46 -0.95
C ASN A 385 7.84 -11.48 0.46
N ARG A 386 7.10 -10.88 1.40
CA ARG A 386 7.40 -11.01 2.83
C ARG A 386 7.01 -12.37 3.40
N ASN A 387 6.11 -13.08 2.71
CA ASN A 387 5.62 -14.40 3.13
C ASN A 387 6.32 -15.48 2.31
N GLU A 388 6.50 -16.65 2.90
CA GLU A 388 7.07 -17.84 2.26
C GLU A 388 6.04 -18.53 1.36
N ASN A 389 5.80 -17.95 0.18
CA ASN A 389 4.76 -18.40 -0.73
C ASN A 389 5.14 -18.39 -2.21
N GLU A 390 6.39 -18.10 -2.56
CA GLU A 390 6.87 -18.10 -3.93
C GLU A 390 6.78 -19.48 -4.59
N ILE A 391 6.56 -19.47 -5.90
CA ILE A 391 6.61 -20.66 -6.75
C ILE A 391 8.04 -20.81 -7.27
N VAL A 392 8.61 -22.00 -7.05
CA VAL A 392 9.97 -22.32 -7.45
C VAL A 392 9.95 -23.22 -8.67
N SER A 393 10.71 -22.84 -9.70
CA SER A 393 10.95 -23.66 -10.89
C SER A 393 12.44 -23.69 -11.21
N VAL A 394 12.91 -24.81 -11.78
CA VAL A 394 14.29 -24.97 -12.20
C VAL A 394 14.32 -25.15 -13.71
N LYS A 395 15.21 -24.42 -14.38
CA LYS A 395 15.52 -24.60 -15.80
C LYS A 395 16.96 -25.08 -15.94
N GLU A 396 17.15 -26.18 -16.65
CA GLU A 396 18.49 -26.63 -17.05
C GLU A 396 18.99 -25.82 -18.25
N GLU A 397 20.21 -25.30 -18.14
CA GLU A 397 20.99 -24.73 -19.23
C GLU A 397 22.21 -25.64 -19.50
N GLU A 398 22.98 -25.39 -20.56
CA GLU A 398 24.11 -26.24 -20.96
C GLU A 398 25.13 -26.43 -19.82
N THR A 399 25.52 -25.34 -19.16
CA THR A 399 26.57 -25.32 -18.12
C THR A 399 26.07 -24.98 -16.72
N SER A 400 24.77 -24.77 -16.53
CA SER A 400 24.20 -24.33 -15.26
C SER A 400 22.73 -24.73 -15.08
N PHE A 401 22.25 -24.69 -13.83
CA PHE A 401 20.83 -24.73 -13.49
C PHE A 401 20.38 -23.34 -13.06
N VAL A 402 19.26 -22.86 -13.60
CA VAL A 402 18.66 -21.59 -13.23
C VAL A 402 17.46 -21.86 -12.34
N ILE A 403 17.62 -21.58 -11.05
CA ILE A 403 16.55 -21.61 -10.05
C ILE A 403 15.80 -20.29 -10.14
N GLN A 404 14.48 -20.35 -10.27
CA GLN A 404 13.62 -19.19 -10.43
C GLN A 404 12.55 -19.17 -9.35
N PHE A 405 12.40 -18.02 -8.70
CA PHE A 405 11.31 -17.73 -7.78
C PHE A 405 10.37 -16.76 -8.47
N ALA A 406 9.09 -17.10 -8.47
CA ALA A 406 8.01 -16.31 -9.05
C ALA A 406 6.85 -16.20 -8.04
N ARG A 407 5.82 -15.42 -8.40
CA ARG A 407 4.67 -14.99 -7.59
C ARG A 407 4.93 -13.67 -6.86
N TYR A 408 4.02 -12.73 -7.04
CA TYR A 408 3.97 -11.47 -6.32
C TYR A 408 2.55 -11.24 -5.80
N GLY A 409 2.41 -11.25 -4.47
CA GLY A 409 1.12 -11.29 -3.77
C GLY A 409 0.75 -12.69 -3.28
N HIS A 410 -0.52 -12.87 -2.93
CA HIS A 410 -0.99 -14.09 -2.25
C HIS A 410 -1.22 -15.29 -3.18
N GLY A 411 -1.29 -15.11 -4.49
CA GLY A 411 -1.49 -16.22 -5.45
C GLY A 411 -2.94 -16.68 -5.62
N VAL A 412 -3.85 -16.32 -4.70
CA VAL A 412 -5.27 -16.71 -4.76
C VAL A 412 -6.08 -15.90 -5.78
N GLY A 413 -6.86 -16.60 -6.60
CA GLY A 413 -7.82 -16.02 -7.55
C GLY A 413 -7.16 -15.49 -8.83
N MET A 414 -7.65 -14.36 -9.34
CA MET A 414 -7.19 -13.83 -10.64
C MET A 414 -5.77 -13.27 -10.59
N SER A 415 -4.86 -13.78 -11.43
CA SER A 415 -3.57 -13.11 -11.69
C SER A 415 -3.77 -11.94 -12.64
N GLN A 416 -3.34 -10.75 -12.23
CA GLN A 416 -3.36 -9.56 -13.07
C GLN A 416 -2.43 -9.70 -14.28
N ARG A 417 -1.22 -10.25 -14.08
CA ARG A 417 -0.27 -10.54 -15.17
C ARG A 417 -0.74 -11.66 -16.09
N GLY A 418 -1.40 -12.69 -15.55
CA GLY A 418 -1.98 -13.73 -16.38
C GLY A 418 -3.15 -13.19 -17.21
N ALA A 419 -4.05 -12.39 -16.61
CA ALA A 419 -5.15 -11.73 -17.32
C ALA A 419 -4.65 -10.76 -18.42
N GLU A 420 -3.62 -9.96 -18.12
CA GLU A 420 -2.93 -9.11 -19.10
C GLU A 420 -2.46 -9.94 -20.30
N TRP A 421 -1.79 -11.06 -20.05
CA TRP A 421 -1.22 -11.90 -21.11
C TRP A 421 -2.29 -12.62 -21.92
N MET A 422 -3.34 -13.15 -21.26
CA MET A 422 -4.51 -13.73 -21.93
C MET A 422 -5.16 -12.74 -22.91
N ALA A 423 -5.40 -11.50 -22.46
CA ALA A 423 -6.00 -10.48 -23.32
C ALA A 423 -5.05 -10.02 -24.43
N LYS A 424 -3.77 -9.79 -24.11
CA LYS A 424 -2.78 -9.24 -25.05
C LYS A 424 -2.32 -10.22 -26.12
N LYS A 425 -2.02 -11.45 -25.72
CA LYS A 425 -1.41 -12.48 -26.58
C LYS A 425 -2.44 -13.43 -27.19
N TYR A 426 -3.46 -13.79 -26.41
CA TYR A 426 -4.47 -14.77 -26.79
C TYR A 426 -5.82 -14.15 -27.18
N HIS A 427 -5.96 -12.82 -27.05
CA HIS A 427 -7.18 -12.08 -27.38
C HIS A 427 -8.42 -12.57 -26.62
N TRP A 428 -8.22 -13.04 -25.39
CA TRP A 428 -9.33 -13.45 -24.55
C TRP A 428 -10.15 -12.24 -24.09
N ASP A 429 -11.47 -12.41 -24.08
CA ASP A 429 -12.38 -11.45 -23.46
C ASP A 429 -12.42 -11.60 -21.93
N TYR A 430 -13.02 -10.62 -21.26
CA TYR A 430 -13.13 -10.65 -19.80
C TYR A 430 -13.91 -11.87 -19.28
N GLN A 431 -14.84 -12.44 -20.06
CA GLN A 431 -15.65 -13.57 -19.63
C GLN A 431 -14.81 -14.85 -19.58
N GLN A 432 -13.96 -15.06 -20.60
CA GLN A 432 -13.00 -16.16 -20.65
C GLN A 432 -11.98 -16.06 -19.52
N ILE A 433 -11.45 -14.86 -19.28
CA ILE A 433 -10.50 -14.59 -18.18
C ILE A 433 -11.15 -14.94 -16.83
N LEU A 434 -12.33 -14.38 -16.53
CA LEU A 434 -13.02 -14.63 -15.27
C LEU A 434 -13.39 -16.10 -15.09
N ARG A 435 -13.84 -16.77 -16.16
CA ARG A 435 -14.18 -18.20 -16.12
C ARG A 435 -12.97 -19.09 -15.83
N PHE A 436 -11.79 -18.69 -16.30
CA PHE A 436 -10.55 -19.40 -16.00
C PHE A 436 -10.18 -19.30 -14.52
N TYR A 437 -10.22 -18.10 -13.93
CA TYR A 437 -9.81 -17.89 -12.54
C TYR A 437 -10.88 -18.20 -11.50
N TYR A 438 -12.16 -18.15 -11.88
CA TYR A 438 -13.30 -18.41 -11.01
C TYR A 438 -14.23 -19.45 -11.66
N PRO A 439 -13.77 -20.70 -11.84
CA PRO A 439 -14.53 -21.74 -12.53
C PRO A 439 -15.87 -22.03 -11.84
N GLY A 440 -16.92 -22.20 -12.64
CA GLY A 440 -18.27 -22.47 -12.13
C GLY A 440 -19.01 -21.24 -11.60
N THR A 441 -18.42 -20.05 -11.67
CA THR A 441 -19.16 -18.79 -11.49
C THR A 441 -19.89 -18.38 -12.76
N THR A 442 -20.93 -17.56 -12.61
CA THR A 442 -21.71 -16.98 -13.71
C THR A 442 -21.75 -15.47 -13.58
N LEU A 443 -21.84 -14.75 -14.69
CA LEU A 443 -22.00 -13.30 -14.65
C LEU A 443 -23.47 -12.91 -14.55
N LYS A 444 -23.76 -11.89 -13.75
CA LYS A 444 -25.09 -11.29 -13.62
C LYS A 444 -24.95 -9.77 -13.64
N THR A 445 -25.90 -9.08 -14.28
CA THR A 445 -25.97 -7.61 -14.24
C THR A 445 -26.95 -7.17 -13.17
N LEU A 446 -26.50 -6.27 -12.30
CA LEU A 446 -27.30 -5.62 -11.27
C LEU A 446 -27.56 -4.17 -11.64
N ASP A 447 -28.71 -3.63 -11.19
CA ASP A 447 -28.94 -2.19 -11.28
C ASP A 447 -28.15 -1.47 -10.19
N LEU A 448 -26.99 -0.92 -10.56
CA LEU A 448 -26.16 -0.05 -9.74
C LEU A 448 -26.19 1.40 -10.22
N THR A 449 -27.24 1.80 -10.95
CA THR A 449 -27.42 3.20 -11.35
C THR A 449 -27.43 4.09 -10.10
N PRO A 450 -26.54 5.10 -10.01
CA PRO A 450 -26.52 6.00 -8.86
C PRO A 450 -27.88 6.65 -8.65
N ASN A 451 -28.26 6.85 -7.38
CA ASN A 451 -29.46 7.64 -7.07
C ASN A 451 -29.27 9.08 -7.55
N SER A 452 -30.35 9.73 -7.96
CA SER A 452 -30.32 11.14 -8.36
C SER A 452 -29.83 12.00 -7.19
N LEU A 453 -28.86 12.86 -7.45
CA LEU A 453 -28.37 13.82 -6.46
C LEU A 453 -29.46 14.86 -6.13
N PRO A 454 -29.56 15.30 -4.86
CA PRO A 454 -30.47 16.37 -4.49
C PRO A 454 -30.11 17.68 -5.20
N THR A 455 -31.09 18.52 -5.49
CA THR A 455 -30.85 19.88 -5.99
C THR A 455 -30.50 20.80 -4.82
N LEU A 456 -29.46 21.62 -4.98
CA LEU A 456 -29.10 22.61 -3.97
C LEU A 456 -30.23 23.65 -3.85
N ASP A 457 -30.76 23.87 -2.65
CA ASP A 457 -31.82 24.86 -2.44
C ASP A 457 -31.31 26.27 -2.77
N ILE A 458 -32.13 27.05 -3.48
CA ILE A 458 -31.88 28.43 -3.88
C ILE A 458 -31.65 29.31 -2.63
N LEU A 459 -32.24 28.95 -1.49
CA LEU A 459 -32.00 29.63 -0.21
C LEU A 459 -30.53 29.59 0.22
N TYR A 460 -29.82 28.48 -0.02
CA TYR A 460 -28.37 28.39 0.26
C TYR A 460 -27.53 29.13 -0.77
N MET A 461 -28.02 29.25 -2.01
CA MET A 461 -27.40 30.05 -3.07
C MET A 461 -27.57 31.57 -2.87
N THR A 462 -28.54 31.99 -2.06
CA THR A 462 -28.93 33.39 -1.85
C THR A 462 -28.61 33.92 -0.45
N THR A 463 -28.08 33.09 0.45
CA THR A 463 -27.32 33.60 1.58
C THR A 463 -25.92 33.95 1.08
N PRO A 464 -25.54 35.24 0.94
CA PRO A 464 -24.14 35.56 1.16
C PRO A 464 -23.77 34.87 2.46
N GLY A 465 -22.61 34.19 2.51
CA GLY A 465 -22.03 33.82 3.79
C GLY A 465 -22.19 35.01 4.74
N PRO A 466 -22.54 34.80 6.03
CA PRO A 466 -22.87 35.88 6.94
C PRO A 466 -21.87 37.01 6.70
N LEU A 467 -22.37 38.21 6.37
CA LEU A 467 -21.53 39.38 6.04
C LEU A 467 -20.31 39.31 6.95
N PRO A 468 -19.08 39.27 6.41
CA PRO A 468 -17.89 39.11 7.24
C PRO A 468 -18.02 40.13 8.35
N THR A 469 -18.35 39.63 9.54
CA THR A 469 -18.40 40.49 10.71
C THR A 469 -16.93 40.69 10.94
N ALA A 470 -16.43 41.86 10.51
CA ALA A 470 -15.05 42.23 10.70
C ALA A 470 -14.70 41.79 12.11
N THR A 471 -13.79 40.82 12.24
CA THR A 471 -13.27 40.45 13.55
C THR A 471 -12.89 41.79 14.17
N PRO A 472 -13.56 42.24 15.24
CA PRO A 472 -13.31 43.58 15.75
C PRO A 472 -11.81 43.64 15.96
N ARG A 473 -11.15 44.56 15.24
CA ARG A 473 -9.72 44.79 15.40
C ARG A 473 -9.50 44.84 16.90
N PRO A 474 -8.65 43.97 17.48
CA PRO A 474 -8.47 43.91 18.92
C PRO A 474 -8.33 45.33 19.42
N THR A 475 -9.20 45.72 20.35
CA THR A 475 -9.30 47.12 20.79
C THR A 475 -7.90 47.56 21.18
N LEU A 476 -7.38 48.58 20.49
CA LEU A 476 -6.08 49.17 20.82
C LEU A 476 -6.09 49.41 22.32
N MET A 477 -5.13 48.82 23.05
CA MET A 477 -4.98 49.13 24.47
C MET A 477 -4.66 50.62 24.52
N PRO A 478 -5.54 51.46 25.08
CA PRO A 478 -5.29 52.89 25.12
C PRO A 478 -4.09 53.16 26.01
N GLN A 479 -3.50 54.35 25.85
CA GLN A 479 -2.61 54.94 26.83
C GLN A 479 -3.31 56.20 27.33
N THR A 480 -3.81 56.17 28.57
CA THR A 480 -4.53 57.29 29.19
C THR A 480 -3.65 58.08 30.16
N GLU A 481 -2.49 57.54 30.55
CA GLU A 481 -1.51 58.30 31.35
C GLU A 481 -0.72 59.30 30.49
N THR A 482 -0.76 60.58 30.88
CA THR A 482 0.09 61.62 30.31
C THR A 482 1.53 61.51 30.79
N ALA A 483 2.50 61.64 29.89
CA ALA A 483 3.92 61.58 30.22
C ALA A 483 4.30 62.58 31.33
N LYS A 484 5.01 62.10 32.37
CA LYS A 484 5.60 62.94 33.41
C LYS A 484 6.86 63.63 32.90
N GLU A 485 7.33 64.67 33.58
CA GLU A 485 8.52 65.45 33.18
C GLU A 485 9.74 64.54 32.96
N GLY A 486 10.18 64.40 31.70
CA GLY A 486 11.27 63.50 31.27
C GLY A 486 10.86 62.20 30.57
N GLN A 487 9.57 61.86 30.51
CA GLN A 487 9.06 60.69 29.76
C GLN A 487 8.54 61.11 28.37
N LYS A 488 8.56 60.18 27.42
CA LYS A 488 8.15 60.43 26.02
C LYS A 488 7.02 59.51 25.60
N ILE A 489 6.19 60.00 24.68
CA ILE A 489 5.14 59.21 24.03
C ILE A 489 5.59 58.89 22.61
N VAL A 490 5.42 57.63 22.21
CA VAL A 490 5.74 57.15 20.86
C VAL A 490 4.57 56.37 20.28
N PHE A 491 4.51 56.33 18.96
CA PHE A 491 3.49 55.61 18.20
C PHE A 491 4.13 54.47 17.40
N VAL A 492 3.45 53.34 17.32
CA VAL A 492 3.87 52.21 16.48
C VAL A 492 3.67 52.56 15.01
N THR A 493 4.75 52.88 14.30
CA THR A 493 4.69 53.40 12.92
C THR A 493 5.59 52.65 11.94
N GLY A 494 6.60 51.92 12.41
CA GLY A 494 7.52 51.17 11.55
C GLY A 494 7.00 49.81 11.07
N VAL A 495 5.70 49.52 11.23
CA VAL A 495 5.03 48.33 10.69
C VAL A 495 3.95 48.74 9.69
N ALA A 496 3.58 47.88 8.74
CA ALA A 496 2.48 48.18 7.82
C ALA A 496 1.13 48.32 8.58
N LYS A 497 0.17 49.05 8.01
CA LYS A 497 -1.15 49.35 8.64
C LYS A 497 -1.94 48.07 9.01
N ASP A 498 -1.70 46.97 8.30
CA ASP A 498 -2.29 45.63 8.49
C ASP A 498 -1.40 44.66 9.27
N SER A 499 -0.23 45.11 9.74
CA SER A 499 0.75 44.32 10.49
C SER A 499 0.76 44.67 11.98
N SER A 500 1.49 43.89 12.77
CA SER A 500 1.62 44.08 14.21
C SER A 500 3.06 43.95 14.69
N LEU A 501 3.44 44.76 15.67
CA LEU A 501 4.71 44.74 16.38
C LEU A 501 4.60 43.88 17.65
N ASN A 502 5.54 42.97 17.90
CA ASN A 502 5.53 42.15 19.12
C ASN A 502 6.06 42.95 20.32
N LEU A 503 5.28 43.01 21.41
CA LEU A 503 5.73 43.50 22.72
C LEU A 503 6.29 42.33 23.54
N ARG A 504 7.53 42.46 24.01
CA ARG A 504 8.26 41.34 24.63
C ARG A 504 8.52 41.51 26.11
N GLU A 505 8.72 40.41 26.82
CA GLU A 505 9.01 40.43 28.27
C GLU A 505 10.42 40.93 28.60
N LYS A 506 11.40 40.71 27.72
CA LYS A 506 12.81 41.15 27.88
C LYS A 506 13.30 41.86 26.62
N PRO A 507 14.33 42.72 26.69
CA PRO A 507 14.93 43.39 25.52
C PRO A 507 15.78 42.42 24.68
N ASP A 508 15.16 41.33 24.23
CA ASP A 508 15.77 40.24 23.45
C ASP A 508 14.75 39.74 22.41
N LEU A 509 15.21 39.53 21.17
CA LEU A 509 14.41 39.01 20.05
C LEU A 509 13.88 37.60 20.29
N LEU A 510 14.51 36.82 21.17
CA LEU A 510 14.11 35.45 21.50
C LEU A 510 13.19 35.36 22.74
N SER A 511 12.93 36.47 23.42
CA SER A 511 12.10 36.48 24.64
C SER A 511 10.60 36.31 24.33
N GLU A 512 9.83 35.85 25.32
CA GLU A 512 8.39 35.63 25.18
C GLU A 512 7.64 36.91 24.76
N ILE A 513 6.63 36.71 23.90
CA ILE A 513 5.77 37.78 23.39
C ILE A 513 4.59 37.92 24.35
N ILE A 514 4.50 39.07 25.02
CA ILE A 514 3.40 39.40 25.92
C ILE A 514 2.13 39.65 25.11
N THR A 515 2.23 40.50 24.08
CA THR A 515 1.11 40.86 23.20
C THR A 515 1.61 41.43 21.88
N ARG A 516 0.68 41.73 20.98
CA ARG A 516 0.94 42.38 19.69
C ARG A 516 0.34 43.78 19.68
N LEU A 517 1.15 44.75 19.30
CA LEU A 517 0.81 46.16 19.17
C LEU A 517 0.55 46.48 17.70
N TYR A 518 -0.40 47.35 17.43
CA TYR A 518 -0.84 47.64 16.05
C TYR A 518 -0.37 49.01 15.58
N TYR A 519 -0.33 49.20 14.26
CA TYR A 519 -0.01 50.49 13.67
C TYR A 519 -0.87 51.62 14.25
N GLY A 520 -0.21 52.71 14.66
CA GLY A 520 -0.79 53.88 15.28
C GLY A 520 -1.03 53.77 16.78
N GLN A 521 -0.69 52.64 17.41
CA GLN A 521 -0.87 52.47 18.86
C GLN A 521 0.09 53.37 19.65
N GLU A 522 -0.46 54.06 20.63
CA GLU A 522 0.25 54.97 21.52
C GLU A 522 0.91 54.19 22.68
N LEU A 523 2.15 54.52 22.97
CA LEU A 523 2.97 53.87 23.99
C LEU A 523 3.70 54.93 24.82
N LEU A 524 3.72 54.74 26.14
CA LEU A 524 4.55 55.55 27.03
C LEU A 524 5.93 54.91 27.16
N VAL A 525 6.98 55.65 26.83
CA VAL A 525 8.37 55.20 27.01
C VAL A 525 8.77 55.39 28.47
N LEU A 526 9.03 54.28 29.15
CA LEU A 526 9.50 54.26 30.53
C LEU A 526 11.02 54.39 30.62
N LYS A 527 11.74 53.75 29.69
CA LYS A 527 13.20 53.71 29.67
C LYS A 527 13.74 53.41 28.27
N GLU A 528 14.77 54.14 27.87
CA GLU A 528 15.57 53.84 26.67
C GLU A 528 16.82 53.04 27.08
N LEU A 529 17.13 51.96 26.37
CA LEU A 529 18.33 51.13 26.57
C LEU A 529 19.33 51.42 25.44
N GLU A 530 20.64 51.33 25.74
CA GLU A 530 21.73 51.68 24.82
C GLU A 530 21.73 50.83 23.52
N ASP A 531 21.11 49.64 23.53
CA ASP A 531 21.08 48.69 22.41
C ASP A 531 19.86 48.85 21.46
N GLY A 532 19.18 50.01 21.51
CA GLY A 532 18.03 50.30 20.65
C GLY A 532 16.72 49.61 21.08
N TRP A 533 16.63 49.21 22.35
CA TRP A 533 15.41 48.70 22.97
C TRP A 533 14.75 49.79 23.81
N LEU A 534 13.42 49.84 23.73
CA LEU A 534 12.59 50.73 24.52
C LEU A 534 11.73 49.90 25.45
N GLN A 535 11.77 50.22 26.74
CA GLN A 535 10.78 49.74 27.68
C GLN A 535 9.56 50.65 27.57
N VAL A 536 8.42 50.08 27.20
CA VAL A 536 7.20 50.80 26.90
C VAL A 536 6.02 50.25 27.70
N GLN A 537 5.04 51.11 27.94
CA GLN A 537 3.83 50.78 28.67
C GLN A 537 2.58 51.25 27.92
N THR A 538 1.56 50.41 28.00
CA THR A 538 0.16 50.70 27.67
C THR A 538 -0.64 50.73 28.98
N ASP A 539 -1.94 51.05 28.95
CA ASP A 539 -2.79 51.06 30.15
C ASP A 539 -2.90 49.71 30.88
N SER A 540 -2.59 48.59 30.20
CA SER A 540 -2.80 47.25 30.77
C SER A 540 -1.53 46.39 30.87
N VAL A 541 -0.52 46.65 30.04
CA VAL A 541 0.70 45.85 29.99
C VAL A 541 1.94 46.69 29.68
N SER A 542 3.09 46.28 30.22
CA SER A 542 4.40 46.86 29.95
C SER A 542 5.36 45.82 29.41
N GLY A 543 6.26 46.21 28.50
CA GLY A 543 7.26 45.31 27.92
C GLY A 543 8.31 46.06 27.09
N PHE A 544 8.99 45.34 26.21
CA PHE A 544 10.09 45.86 25.40
C PHE A 544 9.78 45.78 23.90
N VAL A 545 10.11 46.86 23.19
CA VAL A 545 10.02 46.98 21.72
C VAL A 545 11.31 47.58 21.16
N ARG A 546 11.57 47.36 19.87
CA ARG A 546 12.72 47.97 19.17
C ARG A 546 12.38 49.40 18.76
N SER A 547 13.30 50.33 19.00
CA SER A 547 13.11 51.77 18.73
C SER A 547 12.84 52.07 17.25
N GLU A 548 13.37 51.25 16.34
CA GLU A 548 13.19 51.39 14.88
C GLU A 548 11.73 51.23 14.40
N PHE A 549 10.85 50.62 15.21
CA PHE A 549 9.45 50.41 14.85
C PHE A 549 8.47 51.43 15.45
N VAL A 550 8.98 52.42 16.17
CA VAL A 550 8.16 53.44 16.83
C VAL A 550 8.69 54.84 16.56
N SER A 551 7.81 55.84 16.54
CA SER A 551 8.18 57.25 16.31
C SER A 551 7.43 58.22 17.22
N GLU A 552 8.07 59.32 17.60
CA GLU A 552 7.45 60.40 18.39
C GLU A 552 6.41 61.19 17.58
N GLN A 553 6.49 61.14 16.25
CA GLN A 553 5.48 61.71 15.37
C GLN A 553 4.40 60.67 15.08
N GLN A 554 3.14 61.02 15.38
CA GLN A 554 2.00 60.33 14.80
C GLN A 554 2.01 60.67 13.31
N SER A 555 2.45 59.74 12.45
CA SER A 555 2.57 60.01 11.01
C SER A 555 1.19 60.26 10.41
N ILE A 556 0.81 61.53 10.27
CA ILE A 556 -0.40 61.96 9.57
C ILE A 556 -0.01 62.22 8.12
N THR A 557 -0.02 61.16 7.31
CA THR A 557 -0.09 61.30 5.86
C THR A 557 -1.01 60.20 5.32
N PRO A 558 -1.94 60.50 4.38
CA PRO A 558 -3.06 59.63 4.03
C PRO A 558 -2.67 58.20 3.64
#